data_AF-A0A8S0S717-F1
#
_entry.id   AF-A0A8S0S717-F1
#
_cell.length_a   1.000
_cell.length_b   1.000
_cell.length_c   1.000
_cell.angle_alpha   90.00
_cell.angle_beta   90.00
_cell.angle_gamma   90.00
#
_symmetry.space_group_name_H-M   'P 1'
#
loop_
_entity.id
_entity.type
_entity.pdbx_description
1 polymer ?
#
loop_
_entity_poly.entity_id
_entity_poly.type
_entity_poly.pdbx_seq_one_letter_code
_entity_poly.pdbx_strand_id
1 'polypeptide(L)'
;MQVYVTMYLNDCQRTAFYEGIGLNTKEFDMHVIIETNRTTARIFPAVPDVENPEFKRKLDRMVEINEQLIAVGQSQDIPLVKNLKRIPLISALASEILAAYLMKPIESGSVDFAEFEPQLVY
;
A
#
# COMPACT_ATOMS: atom_id res chain seq x y z
N MET A 1 4.95 -3.46 2.42
CA MET A 1 4.43 -2.96 1.12
C MET A 1 3.07 -3.57 0.79
N GLN A 2 2.94 -4.89 0.53
CA GLN A 2 1.67 -5.52 0.16
C GLN A 2 0.51 -5.19 1.13
N VAL A 3 0.73 -5.33 2.44
CA VAL A 3 -0.28 -5.06 3.48
C VAL A 3 -0.81 -3.63 3.39
N TYR A 4 0.06 -2.63 3.17
CA TYR A 4 -0.32 -1.23 3.06
C TYR A 4 -1.22 -1.00 1.84
N VAL A 5 -0.88 -1.58 0.69
CA VAL A 5 -1.69 -1.48 -0.54
C VAL A 5 -3.07 -2.10 -0.33
N THR A 6 -3.14 -3.32 0.17
CA THR A 6 -4.42 -4.02 0.35
C THR A 6 -5.31 -3.36 1.40
N MET A 7 -4.72 -2.82 2.47
CA MET A 7 -5.43 -2.06 3.50
C MET A 7 -6.06 -0.80 2.86
N TYR A 8 -5.23 0.04 2.24
CA TYR A 8 -5.67 1.30 1.63
C TYR A 8 -6.78 1.11 0.59
N LEU A 9 -6.66 0.10 -0.28
CA LEU A 9 -7.67 -0.18 -1.30
C LEU A 9 -9.00 -0.67 -0.69
N ASN A 10 -8.95 -1.52 0.33
CA ASN A 10 -10.14 -2.07 0.98
C ASN A 10 -10.86 -0.99 1.80
N ASP A 11 -10.12 -0.18 2.53
CA ASP A 11 -10.69 0.87 3.37
C ASP A 11 -11.28 2.00 2.54
N CYS A 12 -10.65 2.39 1.42
CA CYS A 12 -11.26 3.31 0.45
C CYS A 12 -12.59 2.79 -0.15
N GLN A 13 -12.75 1.47 -0.34
CA GLN A 13 -14.04 0.88 -0.74
C GLN A 13 -15.10 0.96 0.37
N ARG A 14 -14.68 1.12 1.63
CA ARG A 14 -15.53 1.16 2.82
C ARG A 14 -15.58 2.56 3.45
N THR A 15 -15.36 3.60 2.65
CA THR A 15 -15.28 5.00 3.08
C THR A 15 -16.44 5.42 3.99
N ALA A 16 -17.68 4.98 3.70
CA ALA A 16 -18.86 5.31 4.49
C ALA A 16 -18.77 4.93 5.98
N PHE A 17 -18.02 3.89 6.33
CA PHE A 17 -17.80 3.50 7.73
C PHE A 17 -16.97 4.56 8.48
N TYR A 18 -15.88 5.00 7.87
CA TYR A 18 -14.95 5.97 8.45
C TYR A 18 -15.57 7.38 8.49
N GLU A 19 -16.28 7.77 7.42
CA GLU A 19 -17.01 9.04 7.40
C GLU A 19 -18.15 9.05 8.43
N GLY A 20 -18.81 7.91 8.65
CA GLY A 20 -19.87 7.76 9.66
C GLY A 20 -19.41 7.99 11.09
N ILE A 21 -18.11 7.82 11.38
CA ILE A 21 -17.48 8.14 12.67
C ILE A 21 -16.72 9.48 12.65
N GLY A 22 -16.88 10.27 11.59
CA GLY A 22 -16.29 11.61 11.47
C GLY A 22 -14.82 11.64 11.04
N LEU A 23 -14.31 10.57 10.41
CA LEU A 23 -12.94 10.47 9.93
C LEU A 23 -12.86 10.57 8.40
N ASN A 24 -11.78 11.16 7.89
CA ASN A 24 -11.40 11.04 6.49
C ASN A 24 -10.62 9.72 6.29
N THR A 25 -11.15 8.80 5.49
CA THR A 25 -10.56 7.47 5.26
C THR A 25 -9.11 7.55 4.78
N LYS A 26 -8.82 8.40 3.78
CA LYS A 26 -7.49 8.47 3.17
C LYS A 26 -6.44 9.04 4.12
N GLU A 27 -6.83 10.05 4.91
CA GLU A 27 -5.94 10.64 5.92
C GLU A 27 -5.68 9.66 7.07
N PHE A 28 -6.73 8.98 7.53
CA PHE A 28 -6.62 7.97 8.57
C PHE A 28 -5.70 6.81 8.14
N ASP A 29 -5.91 6.24 6.95
CA ASP A 29 -5.10 5.14 6.45
C ASP A 29 -3.64 5.55 6.27
N MET A 30 -3.38 6.74 5.69
CA MET A 30 -2.02 7.23 5.54
C MET A 30 -1.34 7.43 6.90
N HIS A 31 -2.07 7.93 7.90
CA HIS A 31 -1.55 8.04 9.26
C HIS A 31 -1.17 6.68 9.83
N VAL A 32 -2.05 5.67 9.72
CA VAL A 32 -1.77 4.29 10.16
C VAL A 32 -0.55 3.70 9.45
N ILE A 33 -0.44 3.89 8.13
CA ILE A 33 0.70 3.42 7.33
C ILE A 33 2.00 4.05 7.84
N ILE A 34 2.02 5.37 8.04
CA ILE A 34 3.20 6.11 8.49
C ILE A 34 3.64 5.63 9.88
N GLU A 35 2.72 5.57 10.85
CA GLU A 35 3.04 5.15 12.22
C GLU A 35 3.48 3.68 12.30
N THR A 36 2.84 2.81 11.51
CA THR A 36 3.26 1.42 11.39
C THR A 36 4.67 1.33 10.80
N ASN A 37 4.96 2.08 9.73
CA ASN A 37 6.26 2.07 9.07
C ASN A 37 7.37 2.63 9.98
N ARG A 38 7.08 3.66 10.78
CA ARG A 38 7.99 4.20 11.81
C ARG A 38 8.31 3.17 12.89
N THR A 39 7.33 2.37 13.29
CA THR A 39 7.53 1.30 14.26
C THR A 39 8.37 0.17 13.68
N THR A 40 8.07 -0.27 12.45
CA THR A 40 8.82 -1.33 11.77
C THR A 40 10.25 -0.91 11.44
N ALA A 41 10.52 0.38 11.20
CA ALA A 41 11.87 0.91 10.97
C ALA A 41 12.83 0.67 12.14
N ARG A 42 12.33 0.42 13.35
CA ARG A 42 13.16 0.07 14.51
C ARG A 42 13.61 -1.39 14.51
N ILE A 43 12.94 -2.25 13.75
CA ILE A 43 13.08 -3.71 13.80
C ILE A 43 13.71 -4.25 12.52
N PHE A 44 13.49 -3.59 11.38
CA PHE A 44 13.98 -4.03 10.09
C PHE A 44 15.15 -3.16 9.61
N PRO A 45 16.01 -3.68 8.72
CA PRO A 45 17.19 -2.97 8.23
C PRO A 45 16.84 -1.99 7.11
N ALA A 46 15.65 -2.14 6.51
CA ALA A 46 15.10 -1.21 5.55
C ALA A 46 13.57 -1.28 5.57
N VAL A 47 12.93 -0.14 5.31
CA VAL A 47 11.48 -0.01 5.21
C VAL A 47 11.07 0.78 3.96
N PRO A 48 9.86 0.58 3.42
CA PRO A 48 9.36 1.39 2.32
C PRO A 48 9.33 2.90 2.68
N ASP A 49 9.62 3.75 1.69
CA ASP A 49 9.51 5.21 1.82
C ASP A 49 8.03 5.66 1.71
N VAL A 50 7.28 5.47 2.80
CA VAL A 50 5.83 5.78 2.83
C VAL A 50 5.50 7.25 3.07
N GLU A 51 6.47 8.04 3.54
CA GLU A 51 6.32 9.49 3.75
C GLU A 51 6.55 10.27 2.45
N ASN A 52 7.12 9.62 1.42
CA ASN A 52 7.22 10.17 0.07
C ASN A 52 5.84 10.45 -0.53
N PRO A 53 5.55 11.68 -0.99
CA PRO A 53 4.30 12.01 -1.66
C PRO A 53 3.99 11.10 -2.87
N GLU A 54 5.01 10.58 -3.55
CA GLU A 54 4.84 9.63 -4.65
C GLU A 54 4.21 8.31 -4.20
N PHE A 55 4.49 7.84 -2.98
CA PHE A 55 3.90 6.62 -2.46
C PHE A 55 2.38 6.78 -2.33
N LYS A 56 1.93 7.87 -1.70
CA LYS A 56 0.50 8.21 -1.61
C LYS A 56 -0.13 8.38 -2.99
N ARG A 57 0.53 9.10 -3.90
CA ARG A 57 0.04 9.31 -5.27
C ARG A 57 -0.20 7.99 -6.01
N LYS A 58 0.69 7.02 -5.84
CA LYS A 58 0.53 5.66 -6.41
C LYS A 58 -0.65 4.92 -5.78
N LEU A 59 -0.78 4.97 -4.45
CA LEU A 59 -1.94 4.37 -3.77
C LEU A 59 -3.27 4.97 -4.25
N ASP A 60 -3.36 6.29 -4.33
CA ASP A 60 -4.53 7.00 -4.86
C ASP A 60 -4.86 6.53 -6.29
N ARG A 61 -3.83 6.41 -7.14
CA ARG A 61 -4.00 5.93 -8.51
C ARG A 61 -4.48 4.48 -8.58
N MET A 62 -3.98 3.61 -7.69
CA MET A 62 -4.45 2.23 -7.59
C MET A 62 -5.93 2.17 -7.18
N VAL A 63 -6.38 3.06 -6.28
CA VAL A 63 -7.80 3.16 -5.90
C VAL A 63 -8.67 3.53 -7.10
N GLU A 64 -8.30 4.56 -7.87
CA GLU A 64 -9.04 4.98 -9.07
C GLU A 64 -9.15 3.84 -10.10
N ILE A 65 -8.06 3.11 -10.35
CA ILE A 65 -8.05 1.98 -11.29
C ILE A 65 -8.93 0.84 -10.77
N ASN A 66 -8.86 0.56 -9.47
CA ASN A 66 -9.66 -0.49 -8.83
C ASN A 66 -11.16 -0.17 -8.87
N GLU A 67 -11.55 1.09 -8.67
CA GLU A 67 -12.93 1.55 -8.83
C GLU A 67 -13.43 1.34 -10.28
N GLN A 68 -12.60 1.67 -11.28
CA GLN A 68 -12.92 1.41 -12.68
C GLN A 68 -13.07 -0.09 -12.98
N LEU A 69 -12.23 -0.94 -12.40
CA LEU A 69 -12.34 -2.40 -12.53
C LEU A 69 -13.66 -2.94 -11.97
N ILE A 70 -14.08 -2.42 -10.81
CA ILE A 70 -15.36 -2.77 -10.17
C ILE A 70 -16.52 -2.31 -11.04
N ALA A 71 -16.49 -1.07 -11.53
CA ALA A 71 -17.51 -0.51 -12.42
C ALA A 71 -17.66 -1.33 -13.72
N VAL A 72 -16.55 -1.72 -14.35
CA VAL A 72 -16.57 -2.62 -15.53
C VAL A 72 -17.15 -3.99 -15.15
N GLY A 73 -16.87 -4.50 -13.95
CA GLY A 73 -17.48 -5.74 -13.47
C GLY A 73 -19.00 -5.68 -13.31
N GLN A 74 -19.51 -4.54 -12.83
CA GLN A 74 -20.94 -4.30 -12.60
C GLN A 74 -21.71 -3.94 -13.88
N SER A 75 -21.03 -3.55 -14.96
CA SER A 75 -21.66 -3.25 -16.25
C SER A 75 -22.48 -4.43 -16.82
N GLN A 76 -23.49 -4.16 -17.64
CA GLN A 76 -24.30 -5.20 -18.32
C GLN A 76 -23.68 -5.69 -19.64
N ASP A 77 -22.40 -5.41 -19.88
CA ASP A 77 -21.72 -5.78 -21.12
C ASP A 77 -21.58 -7.31 -21.29
N ILE A 78 -21.40 -7.76 -22.52
CA ILE A 78 -21.09 -9.16 -22.86
C ILE A 78 -19.71 -9.53 -22.25
N PRO A 79 -19.51 -10.78 -21.77
CA PRO A 79 -18.26 -11.18 -21.10
C PRO A 79 -16.96 -10.88 -21.88
N LEU A 80 -16.97 -11.02 -23.21
CA LEU A 80 -15.84 -10.68 -24.07
C LEU A 80 -15.47 -9.19 -23.99
N VAL A 81 -16.47 -8.32 -24.04
CA VAL A 81 -16.29 -6.86 -23.96
C VAL A 81 -15.80 -6.46 -22.57
N LYS A 82 -16.33 -7.09 -21.51
CA LYS A 82 -15.83 -6.88 -20.14
C LYS A 82 -14.36 -7.24 -20.01
N ASN A 83 -13.96 -8.40 -20.53
CA ASN A 83 -12.57 -8.85 -20.46
C ASN A 83 -11.64 -7.91 -21.24
N LEU A 84 -12.07 -7.46 -22.42
CA LEU A 84 -11.30 -6.50 -23.22
C LEU A 84 -11.10 -5.16 -22.49
N LYS A 85 -12.11 -4.67 -21.76
CA LYS A 85 -12.02 -3.46 -20.92
C LYS A 85 -11.19 -3.67 -19.66
N ARG A 86 -11.18 -4.88 -19.09
CA ARG A 86 -10.43 -5.20 -17.86
C ARG A 86 -8.93 -5.34 -18.08
N ILE A 87 -8.50 -5.90 -19.21
CA ILE A 87 -7.07 -6.10 -19.52
C ILE A 87 -6.22 -4.84 -19.33
N PRO A 88 -6.55 -3.68 -19.94
CA PRO A 88 -5.74 -2.48 -19.77
C PRO A 88 -5.75 -1.96 -18.33
N LEU A 89 -6.87 -2.09 -17.61
CA LEU A 89 -6.99 -1.66 -16.22
C LEU A 89 -6.15 -2.55 -15.29
N ILE A 90 -6.18 -3.87 -15.47
CA ILE A 90 -5.33 -4.81 -14.71
C ILE A 90 -3.86 -4.54 -14.99
N SER A 91 -3.49 -4.29 -16.25
CA SER A 91 -2.13 -3.91 -16.62
C SER A 91 -1.69 -2.61 -15.94
N ALA A 92 -2.56 -1.60 -15.90
CA ALA A 92 -2.27 -0.33 -15.23
C ALA A 92 -2.10 -0.53 -13.71
N LEU A 93 -2.99 -1.30 -13.07
CA LEU A 93 -2.88 -1.62 -11.64
C LEU A 93 -1.58 -2.37 -11.34
N ALA A 94 -1.25 -3.37 -12.14
CA ALA A 94 0.00 -4.13 -12.01
C ALA A 94 1.22 -3.23 -12.19
N SER A 95 1.18 -2.26 -13.12
CA SER A 95 2.28 -1.30 -13.30
C SER A 95 2.46 -0.37 -12.10
N GLU A 96 1.38 0.08 -11.46
CA GLU A 96 1.48 0.92 -10.26
C GLU A 96 2.01 0.12 -9.07
N ILE A 97 1.55 -1.12 -8.89
CA ILE A 97 2.06 -2.01 -7.84
C ILE A 97 3.55 -2.27 -8.04
N LEU A 98 3.97 -2.57 -9.27
CA LEU A 98 5.38 -2.77 -9.60
C LEU A 98 6.19 -1.49 -9.36
N ALA A 99 5.68 -0.33 -9.79
CA ALA A 99 6.34 0.95 -9.58
C ALA A 99 6.49 1.28 -8.09
N ALA A 100 5.48 1.02 -7.26
CA ALA A 100 5.54 1.18 -5.82
C ALA A 100 6.48 0.16 -5.16
N TYR A 101 6.60 -1.05 -5.71
CA TYR A 101 7.50 -2.09 -5.20
C TYR A 101 8.96 -1.76 -5.47
N LEU A 102 9.24 -1.15 -6.63
CA LEU A 102 10.58 -0.73 -7.03
C LEU A 102 11.01 0.63 -6.46
N MET A 103 10.16 1.30 -5.66
CA MET A 103 10.56 2.52 -4.94
C MET A 103 11.73 2.20 -4.00
N LYS A 104 12.72 3.11 -3.98
CA LYS A 104 13.90 2.95 -3.13
C LYS A 104 13.46 2.88 -1.65
N PRO A 105 13.80 1.80 -0.93
CA PRO A 105 13.51 1.73 0.50
C PRO A 105 14.45 2.66 1.27
N ILE A 106 14.02 3.06 2.46
CA ILE A 106 14.81 3.81 3.44
C ILE A 106 15.53 2.80 4.33
N GLU A 107 16.84 2.98 4.52
CA GLU A 107 17.62 2.18 5.47
C GLU A 107 17.20 2.48 6.91
N SER A 108 17.16 1.46 7.76
CA SER A 108 16.62 1.55 9.11
C SER A 108 17.35 0.65 10.11
N GLY A 109 17.08 0.84 11.40
CA GLY A 109 18.05 0.66 12.49
C GLY A 109 18.38 -0.76 12.94
N SER A 110 18.05 -1.82 12.20
CA SER A 110 18.31 -3.19 12.65
C SER A 110 19.61 -3.82 12.15
N VAL A 111 20.47 -3.04 11.48
CA VAL A 111 21.78 -3.54 11.02
C VAL A 111 22.80 -3.62 12.17
N ASP A 112 22.49 -2.99 13.31
CA ASP A 112 23.25 -3.11 14.55
C ASP A 112 22.96 -4.46 15.22
N PHE A 113 23.46 -5.54 14.63
CA PHE A 113 23.92 -6.67 15.43
C PHE A 113 25.16 -6.20 16.18
N ALA A 114 24.97 -5.40 17.23
CA ALA A 114 25.99 -5.20 18.23
C ALA A 114 26.43 -6.61 18.67
N GLU A 115 27.71 -6.87 18.47
CA GLU A 115 28.45 -8.09 18.82
C GLU A 115 27.85 -8.74 20.07
N PHE A 116 27.04 -9.78 19.86
CA PHE A 116 26.69 -10.69 20.95
C PHE A 116 27.93 -11.55 21.18
N GLU A 117 29.00 -10.96 21.72
CA GLU A 117 30.03 -11.75 22.38
C GLU A 117 29.40 -12.28 23.67
N PRO A 118 29.15 -13.60 23.79
CA PRO A 118 28.89 -14.15 25.09
C PRO A 118 30.18 -13.96 25.89
N GLN A 119 30.21 -12.99 26.81
CA GLN A 119 31.22 -12.96 27.85
C GLN A 119 31.08 -14.26 28.64
N LEU A 120 31.86 -15.27 28.26
CA LEU A 120 32.05 -16.50 29.01
C LEU A 120 32.78 -16.09 30.28
N VAL A 121 31.99 -15.87 31.34
CA VAL A 121 32.48 -15.79 32.71
C VAL A 121 32.96 -17.21 33.06
N TYR A 122 34.28 -17.42 32.99
CA TYR A 122 34.93 -18.58 33.59
C TYR A 122 35.16 -18.35 35.08
#